data_AF-A0A1W9M1B6-F1
#
_entry.id   AF-A0A1W9M1B6-F1
#
_cell.length_a   1.000
_cell.length_b   1.000
_cell.length_c   1.000
_cell.angle_alpha   90.00
_cell.angle_beta   90.00
_cell.angle_gamma   90.00
#
_symmetry.space_group_name_H-M   'P 1'
#
loop_
_entity.id
_entity.type
_entity.pdbx_description
1 polymer ?
#
loop_
_entity_poly.entity_id
_entity_poly.type
_entity_poly.pdbx_seq_one_letter_code
_entity_poly.pdbx_strand_id
1 'polypeptide(L)'
;GWDSEGIAACEDKLAVDFGDKGLYLYDGKSWSGLTVWNPEAIAAYQDKLLADFGAKGLYLYDGKSWTGLTGWNPENMITIQSH
;
A
#
# COMPACT_ATOMS: atom_id res chain seq x y z
N GLY A 1 -17.02 -8.39 -8.28
CA GLY A 1 -15.97 -7.72 -9.05
C GLY A 1 -14.72 -7.66 -8.21
N TRP A 2 -13.57 -7.43 -8.83
CA TRP A 2 -12.41 -6.88 -8.14
C TRP A 2 -12.58 -5.37 -8.25
N ASP A 3 -13.22 -4.78 -7.26
CA ASP A 3 -13.42 -3.34 -7.20
C ASP A 3 -12.27 -2.78 -6.37
N SER A 4 -11.51 -1.84 -6.92
CA SER A 4 -10.36 -1.26 -6.24
C SER A 4 -10.80 -0.12 -5.32
N GLU A 5 -10.34 -0.13 -4.08
CA GLU A 5 -10.60 0.92 -3.09
C GLU A 5 -9.46 1.94 -3.05
N GLY A 6 -8.23 1.52 -3.39
CA GLY A 6 -7.05 2.38 -3.49
C GLY A 6 -6.08 1.94 -4.59
N ILE A 7 -5.38 2.91 -5.17
CA ILE A 7 -4.37 2.69 -6.22
C ILE A 7 -3.18 3.63 -6.03
N ALA A 8 -1.96 3.09 -6.13
CA ALA A 8 -0.72 3.88 -6.09
C ALA A 8 0.30 3.34 -7.09
N ALA A 9 0.97 4.25 -7.81
CA ALA A 9 2.12 3.90 -8.64
C ALA A 9 3.39 3.94 -7.77
N CYS A 10 4.08 2.81 -7.65
CA CYS A 10 5.33 2.66 -6.91
C CYS A 10 6.41 2.22 -7.89
N GLU A 11 7.29 3.16 -8.28
CA GLU A 11 8.22 2.99 -9.41
C GLU A 11 7.51 2.57 -10.70
N ASP A 12 7.85 1.41 -11.27
CA ASP A 12 7.26 0.80 -12.46
C ASP A 12 6.11 -0.16 -12.15
N LYS A 13 5.68 -0.22 -10.88
CA LYS A 13 4.67 -1.16 -10.39
C LYS A 13 3.41 -0.44 -9.96
N LEU A 14 2.30 -1.18 -10.01
CA LEU A 14 1.00 -0.72 -9.52
C LEU A 14 0.63 -1.44 -8.24
N ALA A 15 0.48 -0.70 -7.15
CA ALA A 15 -0.14 -1.21 -5.93
C ALA A 15 -1.65 -0.97 -6.03
N VAL A 16 -2.44 -2.02 -5.82
CA VAL A 16 -3.90 -1.96 -5.85
C VAL A 16 -4.45 -2.65 -4.62
N ASP A 17 -5.25 -1.89 -3.89
CA ASP A 17 -6.09 -2.40 -2.83
C ASP A 17 -7.43 -2.88 -3.40
N PHE A 18 -7.74 -4.16 -3.17
CA PHE A 18 -8.98 -4.81 -3.59
C PHE A 18 -9.94 -5.03 -2.42
N GLY A 19 -9.89 -4.14 -1.42
CA GLY A 19 -10.70 -4.15 -0.22
C GLY A 19 -10.39 -5.38 0.64
N ASP A 20 -11.44 -6.10 1.03
CA ASP A 20 -11.31 -7.32 1.85
C ASP A 20 -10.52 -8.46 1.19
N LYS A 21 -10.19 -8.35 -0.10
CA LYS A 21 -9.31 -9.31 -0.79
C LYS A 21 -7.82 -9.03 -0.55
N GLY A 22 -7.49 -7.84 -0.05
CA GLY A 22 -6.15 -7.41 0.31
C GLY A 22 -5.45 -6.57 -0.75
N LEU A 23 -4.18 -6.31 -0.47
CA LEU A 23 -3.30 -5.42 -1.24
C LEU A 23 -2.35 -6.21 -2.13
N TYR A 24 -2.30 -5.85 -3.41
CA TYR A 24 -1.52 -6.55 -4.43
C TYR A 24 -0.63 -5.59 -5.21
N LEU A 25 0.46 -6.13 -5.75
CA LEU A 25 1.41 -5.43 -6.61
C LEU A 25 1.39 -6.05 -8.00
N TYR A 26 1.26 -5.23 -9.05
CA TYR A 26 1.41 -5.63 -10.43
C TYR A 26 2.72 -5.09 -11.00
N ASP A 27 3.57 -5.98 -11.51
CA ASP A 27 4.89 -5.66 -12.06
C ASP A 27 4.90 -5.44 -13.59
N GLY A 28 3.71 -5.26 -14.18
CA GLY A 28 3.54 -5.17 -15.63
C GLY A 28 3.34 -6.53 -16.32
N LYS A 29 3.52 -7.65 -15.60
CA LYS A 29 3.35 -9.02 -16.13
C LYS A 29 2.51 -9.91 -15.23
N SER A 30 2.64 -9.77 -13.93
CA SER A 30 2.06 -10.66 -12.93
C SER A 30 1.64 -9.90 -11.67
N TRP A 31 0.65 -10.47 -10.97
CA TRP A 31 0.18 -9.97 -9.68
C TRP A 31 0.84 -10.74 -8.55
N SER A 32 1.31 -10.02 -7.53
CA SER A 32 1.84 -10.57 -6.27
C SER A 32 1.00 -10.05 -5.10
N GLY A 33 0.46 -10.95 -4.28
CA GLY A 33 -0.25 -10.57 -3.06
C GLY A 33 0.74 -10.12 -1.98
N LEU A 34 0.56 -8.91 -1.43
CA LEU A 34 1.41 -8.36 -0.38
C LEU A 34 0.87 -8.64 1.03
N THR A 35 -0.46 -8.60 1.19
CA THR A 35 -1.16 -8.91 2.43
C THR A 35 -2.64 -9.18 2.16
N VAL A 36 -3.30 -9.89 3.07
CA VAL A 36 -4.75 -10.11 3.08
C VAL A 36 -5.51 -9.03 3.85
N TRP A 37 -4.82 -8.04 4.42
CA TRP A 37 -5.45 -6.94 5.13
C TRP A 37 -5.99 -5.91 4.14
N ASN A 38 -7.15 -5.35 4.46
CA ASN A 38 -7.75 -4.21 3.77
C ASN A 38 -7.13 -2.90 4.35
N PRO A 39 -6.29 -2.17 3.60
CA PRO A 39 -5.82 -0.85 4.00
C PRO A 39 -6.91 0.22 3.83
N GLU A 40 -6.95 1.21 4.74
CA GLU A 40 -7.81 2.40 4.59
C GLU A 40 -7.22 3.40 3.58
N ALA A 41 -5.88 3.40 3.41
CA ALA A 41 -5.19 4.20 2.41
C ALA A 41 -3.84 3.57 2.01
N ILE A 42 -3.42 3.81 0.77
CA ILE A 42 -2.07 3.46 0.28
C ILE A 42 -1.43 4.65 -0.45
N ALA A 43 -0.10 4.78 -0.34
CA ALA A 43 0.65 5.81 -1.04
C ALA A 43 2.08 5.37 -1.33
N ALA A 44 2.63 5.77 -2.47
CA ALA A 44 4.04 5.53 -2.78
C ALA A 44 4.94 6.57 -2.09
N TYR A 45 6.03 6.12 -1.48
CA TYR A 45 7.06 6.96 -0.88
C TYR A 45 8.42 6.47 -1.36
N GLN A 46 9.04 7.24 -2.27
CA GLN A 46 10.22 6.82 -3.02
C GLN A 46 9.97 5.48 -3.74
N ASP A 47 10.82 4.48 -3.50
CA ASP A 47 10.76 3.10 -3.99
C ASP A 47 9.91 2.17 -3.10
N LYS A 48 9.16 2.72 -2.15
CA LYS A 48 8.43 1.98 -1.10
C LYS A 48 6.95 2.30 -1.12
N LEU A 49 6.17 1.43 -0.50
CA LEU A 49 4.73 1.59 -0.36
C LEU A 49 4.36 1.81 1.10
N LEU A 50 3.66 2.90 1.39
CA LEU A 50 2.97 3.11 2.65
C LEU A 50 1.57 2.52 2.56
N ALA A 51 1.14 1.85 3.63
CA ALA A 51 -0.22 1.39 3.80
C ALA A 51 -0.68 1.69 5.22
N ASP A 52 -1.81 2.37 5.30
CA ASP A 52 -2.55 2.55 6.54
C ASP A 52 -3.55 1.41 6.68
N PHE A 53 -3.46 0.65 7.77
CA PHE A 53 -4.36 -0.44 8.10
C PHE A 53 -5.35 -0.08 9.21
N GLY A 54 -5.70 1.21 9.31
CA GLY A 54 -6.66 1.75 10.26
C GLY A 54 -6.15 1.65 11.68
N ALA A 55 -6.97 1.06 12.56
CA ALA A 55 -6.59 0.83 13.96
C ALA A 55 -5.35 -0.09 14.16
N LYS A 56 -4.88 -0.78 13.12
CA LYS A 56 -3.61 -1.54 13.17
C LYS A 56 -2.39 -0.63 13.00
N GLY A 57 -2.56 0.54 12.40
CA GLY A 57 -1.55 1.56 12.22
C GLY A 57 -0.93 1.64 10.83
N LEU A 58 0.11 2.45 10.73
CA LEU A 58 0.82 2.78 9.49
C LEU A 58 2.04 1.89 9.29
N TYR A 59 2.15 1.30 8.09
CA TYR A 59 3.23 0.40 7.72
C TYR A 59 3.92 0.84 6.43
N LEU A 60 5.21 0.50 6.32
CA LEU A 60 6.04 0.72 5.14
C LEU A 60 6.48 -0.65 4.58
N TYR A 61 6.23 -0.87 3.29
CA TYR A 61 6.73 -2.02 2.55
C TYR A 61 7.94 -1.63 1.71
N ASP A 62 9.08 -2.28 1.95
CA ASP A 62 10.37 -1.99 1.29
C ASP A 62 10.61 -2.81 0.01
N GLY A 63 9.58 -3.46 -0.52
CA GLY A 63 9.68 -4.40 -1.64
C GLY A 63 9.95 -5.85 -1.21
N LYS A 64 10.18 -6.10 0.08
CA LYS A 64 10.40 -7.45 0.63
C LYS A 64 9.57 -7.70 1.89
N SER A 65 9.56 -6.75 2.80
CA SER A 65 9.00 -6.88 4.15
C SER A 65 8.22 -5.64 4.56
N TRP A 66 7.25 -5.85 5.45
CA TRP A 66 6.51 -4.77 6.10
C TRP A 66 7.19 -4.35 7.40
N THR A 67 7.35 -3.04 7.60
CA THR A 67 7.79 -2.43 8.86
C THR A 67 6.67 -1.56 9.41
N GLY A 68 6.22 -1.81 10.64
CA GLY A 68 5.27 -0.93 11.34
C GLY A 68 5.96 0.36 11.77
N LEU A 69 5.45 1.52 11.35
CA LEU A 69 5.97 2.83 11.70
C LEU A 69 5.32 3.37 12.98
N THR A 70 4.00 3.20 13.10
CA THR A 70 3.22 3.57 14.29
C THR A 70 1.96 2.71 14.37
N GLY A 71 1.44 2.50 15.57
CA GLY A 71 0.15 1.82 15.82
C GLY A 71 -1.06 2.75 15.80
N TRP A 72 -0.88 4.02 15.42
CA TRP A 72 -1.98 5.00 15.32
C TRP A 72 -2.61 4.97 13.94
N ASN A 73 -3.94 5.16 13.88
CA ASN A 73 -4.68 5.31 12.64
C ASN A 73 -4.47 6.74 12.07
N PRO A 74 -3.73 6.92 10.96
CA PRO A 74 -3.66 8.19 10.24
C PRO A 74 -4.98 8.47 9.49
N GLU A 75 -5.58 9.64 9.70
CA GLU A 75 -6.83 9.96 8.99
C GLU A 75 -6.62 10.33 7.52
N ASN A 76 -5.42 10.82 7.16
CA ASN A 76 -5.06 11.22 5.80
C ASN A 76 -3.57 10.97 5.56
N MET A 77 -3.22 10.52 4.36
CA MET A 77 -1.83 10.34 3.93
C MET A 77 -1.53 11.13 2.66
N ILE A 78 -0.43 11.89 2.70
CA ILE A 78 0.17 12.49 1.52
C ILE A 78 1.66 12.19 1.54
N THR A 79 2.22 11.87 0.38
CA THR A 79 3.65 11.67 0.22
C THR A 79 4.22 12.80 -0.63
N ILE A 80 5.45 13.20 -0.30
CA ILE A 80 6.23 14.11 -1.11
C ILE A 80 7.32 13.30 -1.80
N GLN A 81 7.38 13.38 -3.13
CA GLN A 81 8.51 12.88 -3.90
C GLN A 81 9.45 14.05 -4.16
N SER A 82 10.67 13.95 -3.64
CA SER A 82 11.75 14.88 -3.99
C SER A 82 12.35 14.44 -5.33
N HIS A 83 12.36 15.34 -6.31
CA HIS A 83 13.05 15.15 -7.59
C HIS A 83 14.56 15.36 -7.46
#